data_AF-A0AAN6LA58-F1
#
_entry.id   AF-A0AAN6LA58-F1
#
_cell.length_a   1.000
_cell.length_b   1.000
_cell.length_c   1.000
_cell.angle_alpha   90.00
_cell.angle_beta   90.00
_cell.angle_gamma   90.00
#
_symmetry.space_group_name_H-M   'P 1'
#
loop_
_entity.id
_entity.type
_entity.pdbx_description
1 polymer ?
#
loop_
_entity_poly.entity_id
_entity_poly.type
_entity_poly.pdbx_seq_one_letter_code
_entity_poly.pdbx_strand_id
1 'polypeptide(L)'
;MREYALSIKQSSGTSTVIGGGAQGASDKVIQHNGGGTVSVDGFTVYDFGKLYRSCGNCDEMFERHITLSNIVAVEGKTLVGINSNYGDTATIDSATCASDVGKICVEYEGNDTGDEPEEIGEGPSDACKYTEPLAACAE
;
A
#
# COMPACT_ATOMS: atom_id res chain seq x y z
N MET A 1 5.25 4.04 -20.44
CA MET A 1 4.87 3.05 -19.40
C MET A 1 3.96 3.76 -18.42
N ARG A 2 2.83 3.18 -18.02
CA ARG A 2 2.06 3.74 -16.91
C ARG A 2 2.76 3.31 -15.62
N GLU A 3 3.04 4.28 -14.76
CA GLU A 3 3.73 4.05 -13.47
C GLU A 3 2.80 3.36 -12.45
N TYR A 4 1.48 3.47 -12.66
CA TYR A 4 0.46 2.87 -11.81
C TYR A 4 -0.81 2.44 -12.56
N ALA A 5 -1.55 1.47 -11.98
CA ALA A 5 -2.80 0.94 -12.54
C ALA A 5 -4.03 1.75 -12.11
N LEU A 6 -4.11 2.15 -10.84
CA LEU A 6 -5.20 2.91 -10.24
C LEU A 6 -4.66 4.13 -9.47
N SER A 7 -5.27 5.29 -9.66
CA SER A 7 -4.97 6.50 -8.87
C SER A 7 -6.21 6.98 -8.14
N ILE A 8 -6.11 7.10 -6.82
CA ILE A 8 -7.17 7.61 -5.94
C ILE A 8 -6.88 9.08 -5.62
N LYS A 9 -7.85 9.96 -5.91
CA LYS A 9 -7.74 11.42 -5.76
C LYS A 9 -8.86 12.04 -4.92
N GLN A 10 -9.66 11.21 -4.26
CA GLN A 10 -10.72 11.68 -3.37
C GLN A 10 -10.10 12.48 -2.21
N SER A 11 -10.71 13.58 -1.78
CA SER A 11 -10.14 14.44 -0.73
C SER A 11 -10.40 13.93 0.70
N SER A 12 -11.47 13.17 0.92
CA SER A 12 -11.82 12.58 2.22
C SER A 12 -12.84 11.43 2.06
N GLY A 13 -13.08 10.64 3.11
CA GLY A 13 -13.99 9.50 3.07
C GLY A 13 -13.30 8.22 2.58
N THR A 14 -14.08 7.21 2.16
CA THR A 14 -13.55 5.89 1.79
C THR A 14 -13.70 5.61 0.29
N SER A 15 -12.61 5.26 -0.38
CA SER A 15 -12.59 4.67 -1.71
C SER A 15 -12.44 3.16 -1.61
N THR A 16 -13.36 2.39 -2.19
CA THR A 16 -13.36 0.92 -2.07
C THR A 16 -12.99 0.25 -3.39
N VAL A 17 -12.06 -0.71 -3.33
CA VAL A 17 -11.71 -1.64 -4.40
C VAL A 17 -12.16 -3.04 -3.95
N ILE A 18 -13.04 -3.67 -4.73
CA ILE A 18 -13.60 -4.99 -4.40
C ILE A 18 -13.27 -5.95 -5.53
N GLY A 19 -12.57 -7.03 -5.21
CA GLY A 19 -12.15 -8.04 -6.17
C GLY A 19 -11.10 -7.54 -7.16
N GLY A 20 -10.86 -8.35 -8.20
CA GLY A 20 -9.99 -8.00 -9.32
C GLY A 20 -8.53 -8.38 -9.07
N GLY A 21 -7.66 -7.89 -9.94
CA GLY A 21 -6.24 -8.15 -9.82
C GLY A 21 -5.36 -7.37 -10.78
N ALA A 22 -4.06 -7.42 -10.53
CA ALA A 22 -3.03 -6.80 -11.37
C ALA A 22 -1.81 -7.71 -11.48
N GLN A 23 -1.14 -7.66 -12.64
CA GLN A 23 0.09 -8.41 -12.89
C GLN A 23 1.11 -7.55 -13.66
N GLY A 24 2.40 -7.69 -13.33
CA GLY A 24 3.50 -7.07 -14.07
C GLY A 24 3.62 -5.56 -13.86
N ALA A 25 3.19 -5.06 -12.69
CA ALA A 25 3.24 -3.64 -12.37
C ALA A 25 4.63 -3.26 -11.85
N SER A 26 5.45 -2.62 -12.69
CA SER A 26 6.87 -2.37 -12.39
C SER A 26 7.15 -1.43 -11.22
N ASP A 27 6.26 -0.47 -10.94
CA ASP A 27 6.38 0.44 -9.79
C ASP A 27 5.21 0.30 -8.81
N LYS A 28 4.01 0.80 -9.13
CA LYS A 28 2.88 0.81 -8.18
C LYS A 28 1.61 0.24 -8.82
N VAL A 29 0.74 -0.40 -8.05
CA VAL A 29 -0.60 -0.80 -8.53
C VAL A 29 -1.61 0.29 -8.16
N ILE A 30 -1.67 0.65 -6.88
CA ILE A 30 -2.56 1.67 -6.33
C ILE A 30 -1.74 2.86 -5.83
N GLN A 31 -1.92 4.01 -6.48
CA GLN A 31 -1.33 5.29 -6.08
C GLN A 31 -2.40 6.15 -5.39
N HIS A 32 -2.22 6.44 -4.10
CA HIS A 32 -3.15 7.26 -3.33
C HIS A 32 -2.63 8.70 -3.21
N ASN A 33 -3.22 9.61 -3.98
CA ASN A 33 -2.80 11.01 -4.06
C ASN A 33 -3.70 11.95 -3.25
N GLY A 34 -4.99 11.61 -3.11
CA GLY A 34 -5.95 12.36 -2.28
C GLY A 34 -5.91 11.98 -0.80
N GLY A 35 -6.87 12.45 0.00
CA GLY A 35 -6.97 12.14 1.43
C GLY A 35 -8.03 11.09 1.76
N GLY A 36 -8.03 10.62 3.00
CA GLY A 36 -9.00 9.64 3.51
C GLY A 36 -8.52 8.20 3.42
N THR A 37 -9.44 7.27 3.21
CA THR A 37 -9.17 5.83 3.32
C THR A 37 -9.35 5.12 1.97
N VAL A 38 -8.41 4.26 1.63
CA VAL A 38 -8.59 3.24 0.59
C VAL A 38 -8.86 1.90 1.27
N SER A 39 -9.92 1.23 0.88
CA SER A 39 -10.26 -0.11 1.36
C SER A 39 -10.20 -1.07 0.18
N VAL A 40 -9.36 -2.11 0.29
CA VAL A 40 -9.17 -3.12 -0.76
C VAL A 40 -9.56 -4.47 -0.18
N ASP A 41 -10.52 -5.13 -0.83
CA ASP A 41 -11.04 -6.43 -0.40
C ASP A 41 -11.01 -7.43 -1.56
N GLY A 42 -10.40 -8.60 -1.36
CA GLY A 42 -10.43 -9.69 -2.34
C GLY A 42 -9.60 -9.46 -3.60
N PHE A 43 -8.54 -8.65 -3.54
CA PHE A 43 -7.69 -8.33 -4.69
C PHE A 43 -6.51 -9.30 -4.81
N THR A 44 -6.16 -9.68 -6.03
CA THR A 44 -5.02 -10.56 -6.31
C THR A 44 -3.93 -9.84 -7.11
N VAL A 45 -2.68 -9.88 -6.65
CA VAL A 45 -1.55 -9.22 -7.30
C VAL A 45 -0.36 -10.15 -7.48
N TYR A 46 0.20 -10.17 -8.70
CA TYR A 46 1.36 -10.98 -9.09
C TYR A 46 2.44 -10.10 -9.74
N ASP A 47 3.73 -10.41 -9.55
CA ASP A 47 4.85 -9.70 -10.18
C ASP A 47 4.72 -8.17 -10.12
N PHE A 48 4.96 -7.60 -8.94
CA PHE A 48 4.66 -6.20 -8.68
C PHE A 48 5.75 -5.47 -7.88
N GLY A 49 5.92 -4.18 -8.16
CA GLY A 49 6.72 -3.28 -7.34
C GLY A 49 6.05 -3.04 -5.99
N LYS A 50 4.97 -2.26 -5.98
CA LYS A 50 4.19 -1.92 -4.78
C LYS A 50 2.70 -2.09 -5.01
N LEU A 51 1.97 -2.81 -4.16
CA LEU A 51 0.51 -2.88 -4.30
C LEU A 51 -0.12 -1.53 -3.97
N TYR A 52 0.25 -0.92 -2.84
CA TYR A 52 -0.24 0.40 -2.44
C TYR A 52 0.89 1.34 -2.05
N ARG A 53 0.80 2.60 -2.49
CA ARG A 53 1.67 3.69 -2.02
C ARG A 53 0.86 4.96 -1.77
N SER A 54 0.93 5.46 -0.53
CA SER A 54 0.55 6.84 -0.19
C SER A 54 1.49 7.80 -0.93
N CYS A 55 1.02 8.87 -1.56
CA CYS A 55 1.92 9.83 -2.19
C CYS A 55 2.84 10.43 -1.13
N GLY A 56 4.16 10.28 -1.29
CA GLY A 56 5.12 10.72 -0.28
C GLY A 56 5.79 12.05 -0.56
N ASN A 57 5.63 12.60 -1.77
CA ASN A 57 6.28 13.83 -2.22
C ASN A 57 5.33 14.68 -3.10
N CYS A 58 4.03 14.61 -2.80
CA CYS A 58 3.04 15.43 -3.49
C CYS A 58 3.10 16.87 -2.96
N ASP A 59 2.85 17.85 -3.84
CA ASP A 59 2.79 19.27 -3.45
C ASP A 59 1.79 19.53 -2.30
N GLU A 60 0.70 18.75 -2.27
CA GLU A 60 -0.26 18.72 -1.17
C GLU A 60 -0.24 17.34 -0.50
N MET A 61 0.06 17.35 0.80
CA MET A 61 0.14 16.16 1.63
C MET A 61 -1.11 15.99 2.47
N PHE A 62 -1.58 14.75 2.56
CA PHE A 62 -2.80 14.37 3.27
C PHE A 62 -2.50 13.22 4.23
N GLU A 63 -3.29 13.13 5.30
CA GLU A 63 -3.39 11.91 6.09
C GLU A 63 -4.19 10.86 5.30
N ARG A 64 -3.58 9.69 5.09
CA ARG A 64 -4.12 8.61 4.26
C ARG A 64 -4.11 7.28 4.99
N HIS A 65 -5.18 6.52 4.84
CA HIS A 65 -5.28 5.20 5.43
C HIS A 65 -5.52 4.13 4.35
N ILE A 66 -5.01 2.93 4.59
CA ILE A 66 -5.24 1.76 3.75
C ILE A 66 -5.69 0.59 4.62
N THR A 67 -6.78 -0.07 4.22
CA THR A 67 -7.20 -1.35 4.79
C THR A 67 -7.15 -2.41 3.71
N LEU A 68 -6.36 -3.46 3.93
CA LEU A 68 -6.24 -4.62 3.07
C LEU A 68 -6.96 -5.81 3.71
N SER A 69 -7.90 -6.38 2.97
CA SER A 69 -8.64 -7.56 3.38
C SER A 69 -8.63 -8.63 2.31
N ASN A 70 -8.39 -9.87 2.71
CA ASN A 70 -8.42 -11.04 1.82
C ASN A 70 -7.57 -10.83 0.54
N ILE A 71 -6.36 -10.30 0.69
CA ILE A 71 -5.45 -10.04 -0.43
C ILE A 71 -4.59 -11.27 -0.72
N VAL A 72 -4.42 -11.58 -2.00
CA VAL A 72 -3.45 -12.57 -2.47
C VAL A 72 -2.30 -11.83 -3.14
N ALA A 73 -1.12 -11.83 -2.52
CA ALA A 73 0.04 -11.13 -3.05
C ALA A 73 1.21 -12.10 -3.30
N VAL A 74 1.69 -12.14 -4.54
CA VAL A 74 2.73 -13.07 -4.97
C VAL A 74 3.81 -12.34 -5.79
N GLU A 75 5.09 -12.63 -5.54
CA GLU A 75 6.23 -12.05 -6.27
C GLU A 75 6.24 -10.51 -6.24
N GLY A 76 6.34 -9.94 -5.04
CA GLY A 76 6.24 -8.49 -4.81
C GLY A 76 7.50 -7.88 -4.20
N LYS A 77 7.81 -6.61 -4.48
CA LYS A 77 8.84 -5.89 -3.69
C LYS A 77 8.29 -5.37 -2.37
N THR A 78 7.13 -4.72 -2.40
CA THR A 78 6.50 -4.13 -1.21
C THR A 78 4.99 -4.25 -1.28
N LEU A 79 4.30 -4.74 -0.24
CA LEU A 79 2.83 -4.75 -0.25
C LEU A 79 2.28 -3.33 -0.02
N VAL A 80 2.68 -2.66 1.06
CA VAL A 80 2.17 -1.34 1.44
C VAL A 80 3.29 -0.37 1.80
N GLY A 81 3.20 0.87 1.28
CA GLY A 81 4.03 2.00 1.70
C GLY A 81 3.19 3.19 2.19
N ILE A 82 3.43 3.63 3.42
CA ILE A 82 2.72 4.73 4.11
C ILE A 82 3.69 5.82 4.59
N ASN A 83 3.22 7.05 4.77
CA ASN A 83 4.01 8.13 5.39
C ASN A 83 3.55 8.36 6.84
N SER A 84 4.18 7.72 7.81
CA SER A 84 3.68 7.74 9.20
C SER A 84 3.85 9.10 9.88
N ASN A 85 4.78 9.93 9.41
CA ASN A 85 4.93 11.32 9.86
C ASN A 85 3.70 12.20 9.54
N TYR A 86 2.88 11.81 8.55
CA TYR A 86 1.61 12.47 8.22
C TYR A 86 0.38 11.80 8.86
N GLY A 87 0.59 10.83 9.75
CA GLY A 87 -0.50 10.09 10.41
C GLY A 87 -1.06 8.94 9.57
N ASP A 88 -0.41 8.57 8.46
CA ASP A 88 -0.87 7.47 7.64
C ASP A 88 -0.92 6.16 8.44
N THR A 89 -1.91 5.31 8.13
CA THR A 89 -1.98 3.97 8.71
C THR A 89 -2.30 2.92 7.67
N ALA A 90 -1.74 1.73 7.87
CA ALA A 90 -2.03 0.53 7.10
C ALA A 90 -2.61 -0.51 8.05
N THR A 91 -3.74 -1.11 7.69
CA THR A 91 -4.30 -2.25 8.40
C THR A 91 -4.37 -3.42 7.43
N ILE A 92 -3.77 -4.54 7.78
CA ILE A 92 -3.76 -5.75 6.95
C ILE A 92 -4.40 -6.87 7.78
N ASP A 93 -5.45 -7.48 7.24
CA ASP A 93 -6.12 -8.56 7.92
C ASP A 93 -5.32 -9.87 7.88
N SER A 94 -5.71 -10.82 8.72
CA SER A 94 -5.08 -12.14 8.77
C SER A 94 -5.48 -13.07 7.62
N ALA A 95 -6.48 -12.68 6.80
CA ALA A 95 -6.87 -13.44 5.62
C ALA A 95 -5.96 -13.14 4.42
N THR A 96 -5.24 -12.03 4.48
CA THR A 96 -4.24 -11.64 3.50
C THR A 96 -3.03 -12.58 3.56
N CYS A 97 -2.64 -13.09 2.40
CA CYS A 97 -1.46 -13.93 2.23
C CYS A 97 -0.40 -13.21 1.39
N ALA A 98 0.86 -13.55 1.63
CA ALA A 98 1.99 -13.03 0.89
C ALA A 98 3.02 -14.16 0.64
N SER A 99 3.31 -14.44 -0.63
CA SER A 99 4.38 -15.35 -1.06
C SER A 99 5.41 -14.59 -1.88
N ASP A 100 6.69 -14.74 -1.54
CA ASP A 100 7.79 -14.06 -2.24
C ASP A 100 7.61 -12.52 -2.31
N VAL A 101 7.09 -11.93 -1.24
CA VAL A 101 6.98 -10.48 -1.07
C VAL A 101 8.09 -9.98 -0.14
N GLY A 102 8.93 -9.08 -0.64
CA GLY A 102 10.12 -8.62 0.09
C GLY A 102 9.81 -7.85 1.38
N LYS A 103 8.87 -6.89 1.32
CA LYS A 103 8.44 -6.08 2.48
C LYS A 103 6.92 -6.02 2.56
N ILE A 104 6.33 -6.24 3.73
CA ILE A 104 4.87 -6.19 3.88
C ILE A 104 4.39 -4.76 4.09
N CYS A 105 4.87 -4.08 5.12
CA CYS A 105 4.52 -2.68 5.37
C CYS A 105 5.79 -1.88 5.60
N VAL A 106 5.90 -0.76 4.89
CA VAL A 106 7.04 0.15 4.94
C VAL A 106 6.55 1.54 5.30
N GLU A 107 7.20 2.13 6.30
CA GLU A 107 6.99 3.50 6.73
C GLU A 107 8.04 4.41 6.10
N TYR A 108 7.56 5.53 5.59
CA TYR A 108 8.38 6.57 4.98
C TYR A 108 8.22 7.90 5.73
N GLU A 109 9.26 8.73 5.69
CA GLU A 109 9.15 10.15 6.00
C GLU A 109 8.75 10.91 4.74
N GLY A 110 7.44 11.19 4.60
CA GLY A 110 6.93 11.98 3.49
C GLY A 110 7.37 13.44 3.58
N ASN A 111 7.35 14.13 2.44
CA ASN A 111 7.63 15.56 2.31
C ASN A 111 6.70 16.22 1.28
N ASP A 112 6.74 17.55 1.21
CA ASP A 112 6.04 18.38 0.22
C ASP A 112 7.02 19.12 -0.71
N THR A 113 8.29 18.68 -0.77
CA THR A 113 9.36 19.33 -1.55
C THR A 113 9.54 18.71 -2.94
N GLY A 114 8.94 17.54 -3.18
CA GLY A 114 9.12 16.74 -4.39
C GLY A 114 10.28 15.75 -4.30
N ASP A 115 11.07 15.78 -3.23
CA ASP A 115 12.18 14.86 -3.01
C ASP A 115 11.66 13.44 -2.72
N GLU A 116 12.42 12.40 -3.10
CA GLU A 116 12.01 11.04 -2.79
C GLU A 116 11.98 10.80 -1.26
N PRO A 117 10.87 10.28 -0.70
CA PRO A 117 10.73 10.01 0.72
C PRO A 117 11.74 8.98 1.23
N GLU A 118 12.33 9.23 2.40
CA GLU A 118 13.22 8.27 3.06
C GLU A 118 12.42 7.15 3.71
N GLU A 119 12.95 5.92 3.65
CA GLU A 119 12.41 4.79 4.39
C GLU A 119 12.87 4.86 5.85
N ILE A 120 11.93 4.89 6.79
CA ILE A 120 12.21 5.04 8.23
C ILE A 120 11.89 3.79 9.04
N GLY A 121 11.18 2.82 8.46
CA GLY A 121 10.86 1.57 9.14
C GLY A 121 10.20 0.54 8.23
N GLU A 122 10.31 -0.73 8.62
CA GLU A 122 9.62 -1.86 8.00
C GLU A 122 9.07 -2.80 9.08
N GLY A 123 7.98 -3.49 8.77
CA GLY A 123 7.35 -4.45 9.70
C GLY A 123 6.11 -3.90 10.42
N PRO A 124 5.56 -4.64 11.40
CA PRO A 124 4.46 -4.21 12.23
C PRO A 124 4.82 -3.05 13.16
N SER A 125 3.91 -2.09 13.29
CA SER A 125 4.06 -0.91 14.14
C SER A 125 2.70 -0.31 14.52
N ASP A 126 2.70 0.84 15.21
CA ASP A 126 1.47 1.60 15.48
C ASP A 126 0.80 2.11 14.19
N ALA A 127 1.58 2.35 13.13
CA ALA A 127 1.08 2.77 11.82
C ALA A 127 0.82 1.57 10.89
N CYS A 128 1.68 0.57 10.92
CA CYS A 128 1.58 -0.68 10.18
C CYS A 128 0.93 -1.79 11.03
N LYS A 129 -0.41 -1.84 11.03
CA LYS A 129 -1.23 -2.67 11.91
C LYS A 129 -1.53 -4.03 11.28
N TYR A 130 -0.70 -5.01 11.59
CA TYR A 130 -0.88 -6.40 11.18
C TYR A 130 -0.04 -7.33 12.06
N THR A 131 -0.26 -8.64 11.92
CA THR A 131 0.50 -9.66 12.63
C THR A 131 1.45 -10.37 11.67
N GLU A 132 2.72 -10.46 12.03
CA GLU A 132 3.70 -11.24 11.28
C GLU A 132 3.94 -12.64 11.86
N PRO A 133 4.31 -13.62 11.00
CA PRO A 133 4.36 -13.50 9.54
C PRO A 133 2.95 -13.57 8.92
N LEU A 134 2.75 -12.95 7.75
CA LEU A 134 1.59 -13.24 6.93
C LEU A 134 1.66 -14.69 6.42
N ALA A 135 0.51 -15.32 6.22
CA ALA A 135 0.46 -16.67 5.68
C ALA A 135 0.99 -16.68 4.24
N ALA A 136 1.68 -17.77 3.86
CA ALA A 136 1.97 -18.01 2.44
C ALA A 136 0.66 -18.23 1.67
N CYS A 137 0.58 -17.72 0.45
CA CYS A 137 -0.56 -17.94 -0.41
C CYS A 137 -0.64 -19.41 -0.84
N ALA A 138 -1.83 -19.99 -0.74
CA ALA A 138 -2.08 -21.34 -1.25
C ALA A 138 -1.98 -21.33 -2.79
N GLU A 139 -1.28 -22.33 -3.33
CA GLU A 139 -1.20 -22.60 -4.77
C GLU A 139 -2.52 -23.14 -5.34
#